data_AF-A0A7Y5BZB0-F1
#
_entry.id   AF-A0A7Y5BZB0-F1
#
_cell.length_a   1.000
_cell.length_b   1.000
_cell.length_c   1.000
_cell.angle_alpha   90.00
_cell.angle_beta   90.00
_cell.angle_gamma   90.00
#
_symmetry.space_group_name_H-M   'P 1'
#
loop_
_entity.id
_entity.type
_entity.pdbx_description
1 polymer ?
#
loop_
_entity_poly.entity_id
_entity_poly.type
_entity_poly.pdbx_seq_one_letter_code
_entity_poly.pdbx_strand_id
1 'polypeptide(L)' 'IIVKNVKKGGKIYPLAWDLGRELGKVYTLKDEKIWCQNDQRLAPYGMGSAWVSNTFHQYCLQFRNEV' A
#
# COMPACT_ATOMS: atom_id res chain seq x y z
N ILE A 1 -6.64 -3.58 -8.40
CA ILE A 1 -5.17 -3.40 -8.45
C ILE A 1 -4.58 -3.86 -7.14
N ILE A 2 -3.47 -4.60 -7.18
CA ILE A 2 -2.74 -5.05 -5.99
C ILE A 2 -1.41 -4.30 -5.96
N VAL A 3 -1.15 -3.55 -4.91
CA VAL A 3 0.05 -2.71 -4.80
C VAL A 3 0.48 -2.52 -3.35
N LYS A 4 1.79 -2.41 -3.11
CA LYS A 4 2.37 -2.10 -1.80
C LYS A 4 2.88 -0.68 -1.73
N ASN A 5 2.98 -0.14 -0.52
CA ASN A 5 3.78 1.04 -0.28
C ASN A 5 5.26 0.73 -0.55
N VAL A 6 5.98 1.72 -1.09
CA VAL A 6 7.38 1.55 -1.49
C VAL A 6 8.28 2.22 -0.47
N LYS A 7 9.32 1.53 -0.02
CA LYS A 7 10.40 2.14 0.77
C LYS A 7 11.62 2.31 -0.13
N LYS A 8 12.12 3.53 -0.26
CA LYS A 8 13.32 3.86 -1.05
C LYS A 8 14.12 4.95 -0.34
N GLY A 9 15.42 4.73 -0.14
CA GLY A 9 16.30 5.70 0.51
C GLY A 9 15.87 6.11 1.92
N GLY A 10 15.35 5.16 2.71
CA GLY A 10 14.86 5.44 4.07
C GLY A 10 13.48 6.13 4.13
N LYS A 11 12.94 6.60 3.01
CA LYS A 11 11.62 7.21 2.93
C LYS A 11 10.55 6.19 2.53
N ILE A 12 9.39 6.28 3.17
CA ILE A 12 8.19 5.52 2.82
C ILE A 12 7.36 6.37 1.83
N TYR A 13 6.97 5.76 0.72
CA TYR A 13 6.10 6.32 -0.30
C TYR A 13 4.76 5.60 -0.25
N PRO A 14 3.66 6.30 0.01
CA PRO A 14 2.32 5.73 0.10
C PRO A 14 1.73 5.40 -1.28
N LEU A 15 2.47 4.64 -2.10
CA LEU A 15 2.16 4.41 -3.51
C LEU A 15 0.74 3.86 -3.75
N ALA A 16 0.24 3.01 -2.85
CA ALA A 16 -1.13 2.51 -2.95
C ALA A 16 -2.16 3.63 -2.90
N TRP A 17 -1.97 4.60 -2.01
CA TRP A 17 -2.85 5.75 -1.84
C TRP A 17 -2.70 6.77 -2.97
N ASP A 18 -1.47 6.98 -3.45
CA ASP A 18 -1.23 7.82 -4.62
C ASP A 18 -1.94 7.25 -5.87
N LEU A 19 -1.83 5.95 -6.11
CA LEU A 19 -2.58 5.27 -7.18
C LEU A 19 -4.09 5.33 -6.96
N GLY A 20 -4.54 5.14 -5.72
CA GLY A 20 -5.92 5.31 -5.29
C GLY A 20 -6.50 6.66 -5.71
N ARG A 21 -5.78 7.74 -5.38
CA ARG A 21 -6.16 9.11 -5.71
C ARG A 21 -6.17 9.37 -7.21
N GLU A 22 -5.15 8.93 -7.93
CA GLU A 22 -5.04 9.20 -9.38
C GLU A 22 -6.07 8.43 -10.19
N LEU A 23 -6.27 7.15 -9.90
CA LEU A 23 -7.30 6.35 -10.58
C LEU A 23 -8.72 6.74 -10.16
N GLY A 24 -8.88 7.24 -8.94
CA GLY A 24 -10.13 7.82 -8.43
C GLY A 24 -10.67 8.99 -9.27
N LYS A 25 -9.83 9.62 -10.10
CA LYS A 25 -10.24 10.68 -11.03
C LYS A 25 -11.03 10.15 -12.24
N VAL A 26 -10.89 8.86 -12.56
CA VAL A 26 -11.49 8.23 -13.75
C VAL A 26 -12.42 7.08 -13.36
N TYR A 27 -12.11 6.34 -12.29
CA TYR A 27 -12.88 5.21 -11.81
C TYR A 27 -13.33 5.43 -10.36
N THR A 28 -14.50 4.90 -10.02
CA THR A 28 -14.99 4.96 -8.64
C THR A 28 -14.30 3.87 -7.82
N LEU A 29 -13.51 4.25 -6.81
CA LEU A 29 -12.98 3.33 -5.81
C LEU A 29 -14.15 2.79 -4.98
N LYS A 30 -14.35 1.47 -4.99
CA LYS A 30 -15.46 0.80 -4.29
C LYS A 30 -15.05 0.21 -2.96
N ASP A 31 -13.85 -0.32 -2.87
CA ASP A 31 -13.39 -1.03 -1.70
C ASP A 31 -11.86 -1.09 -1.66
N GLU A 32 -11.33 -1.25 -0.46
CA GLU A 32 -9.92 -1.52 -0.19
C GLU A 32 -9.85 -2.72 0.75
N LYS A 33 -9.01 -3.70 0.39
CA LYS A 33 -8.71 -4.85 1.23
C LYS A 33 -7.22 -4.94 1.47
N ILE A 34 -6.83 -5.29 2.69
CA ILE A 34 -5.45 -5.57 3.03
C ILE A 34 -5.21 -7.07 2.85
N TRP A 35 -4.23 -7.42 2.02
CA TRP A 35 -3.73 -8.78 1.94
C TRP A 35 -2.52 -8.93 2.88
N CYS A 36 -2.78 -9.55 4.03
CA CYS A 36 -1.79 -9.89 5.05
C CYS A 36 -1.13 -11.23 4.72
N GLN A 37 0.00 -11.17 4.02
CA GLN A 37 0.81 -12.35 3.73
C GLN A 37 1.59 -12.81 4.98
N ASN A 38 1.74 -14.12 5.15
CA ASN A 38 2.46 -14.75 6.26
C ASN A 38 3.73 -15.49 5.82
N ASP A 39 4.06 -15.44 4.53
CA ASP A 39 5.20 -16.12 3.91
C ASP A 39 6.49 -15.27 3.95
N GLN A 40 6.39 -13.98 4.31
CA GLN A 40 7.54 -13.09 4.44
C GLN A 40 7.77 -12.60 5.88
N ARG A 41 9.01 -12.78 6.35
CA ARG A 41 9.41 -12.40 7.72
C ARG A 41 9.46 -10.89 7.89
N LEU A 42 8.89 -10.41 8.99
CA LEU A 42 9.07 -9.05 9.46
C LEU A 42 10.50 -8.86 9.95
N ALA A 43 11.20 -7.88 9.38
CA ALA A 43 12.45 -7.41 9.94
C ALA A 43 12.17 -6.17 10.80
N PRO A 44 12.85 -6.01 11.95
CA PRO A 44 12.64 -4.90 12.89
C PRO A 44 13.29 -3.61 12.37
N TYR A 45 12.87 -3.16 11.18
CA TYR A 45 13.37 -1.92 10.60
C TYR A 45 13.07 -0.76 11.56
N GLY A 46 14.12 -0.01 11.96
CA GLY A 46 13.99 1.15 12.84
C GLY A 46 13.88 0.84 14.34
N MET A 47 13.99 -0.42 14.78
CA MET A 47 13.97 -0.75 16.20
C MET A 47 15.06 0.02 16.96
N GLY A 48 14.65 0.81 17.96
CA GLY A 48 15.54 1.67 18.74
C GLY A 48 15.82 3.06 18.14
N SER A 49 15.27 3.42 16.98
CA SER A 49 15.51 4.72 16.35
C SER A 49 14.28 5.38 15.74
N ALA A 50 13.38 4.63 15.13
CA ALA A 50 12.19 5.16 14.47
C ALA A 50 11.09 4.11 14.31
N TRP A 51 9.84 4.55 14.34
CA TRP A 51 8.74 3.70 13.86
C TRP A 51 8.85 3.52 12.34
N VAL A 52 8.75 2.28 11.86
CA VAL A 52 8.75 1.96 10.43
C VAL A 52 7.52 1.12 10.13
N SER A 53 6.73 1.56 9.15
CA SER A 53 5.56 0.80 8.74
C SER A 53 5.94 -0.53 8.09
N ASN A 54 5.07 -1.52 8.25
CA ASN A 54 5.21 -2.80 7.57
C ASN A 54 4.99 -2.60 6.05
N THR A 55 6.01 -2.90 5.25
CA THR A 55 5.99 -2.80 3.78
C THR A 55 5.52 -4.07 3.06
N PHE A 56 5.17 -5.13 3.79
CA PHE A 56 4.73 -6.42 3.22
C PHE A 56 3.23 -6.49 2.95
N HIS A 57 2.43 -5.67 3.63
CA HIS A 57 1.01 -5.60 3.33
C HIS A 57 0.79 -5.08 1.91
N GLN A 58 -0.03 -5.80 1.16
CA GLN A 58 -0.49 -5.38 -0.15
C GLN A 58 -1.88 -4.77 0.01
N TYR A 59 -2.11 -3.65 -0.67
CA TYR A 59 -3.41 -3.04 -0.81
C TYR A 59 -4.08 -3.56 -2.07
N CYS A 60 -5.25 -4.15 -1.89
CA CYS A 60 -6.13 -4.63 -2.95
C CYS A 60 -7.21 -3.57 -3.17
N LEU A 61 -6.97 -2.69 -4.14
CA LEU A 61 -7.86 -1.59 -4.49
C LEU A 61 -8.84 -2.05 -5.57
N GLN A 62 -10.14 -1.93 -5.30
CA GLN A 62 -11.20 -2.31 -6.21
C GLN A 62 -11.86 -1.08 -6.81
N PHE A 63 -11.80 -0.95 -8.12
CA PHE A 63 -12.38 0.17 -8.86
C PHE A 63 -13.49 -0.32 -9.78
N ARG A 64 -14.51 0.51 -9.97
CA ARG A 64 -15.56 0.29 -10.95
C ARG A 64 -15.56 1.44 -11.95
N ASN A 65 -15.63 1.09 -13.24
CA ASN A 65 -16.02 2.06 -14.26
C ASN A 65 -17.53 2.23 -14.22
N GLU A 66 -17.99 3.46 -14.01
CA GLU A 66 -19.42 3.79 -13.96
C GLU A 66 -19.90 4.57 -15.19
N VAL A 67 -18.99 4.84 -16.12
CA VAL A 67 -19.26 5.41 -17.44
C VAL A 67 -19.59 4.30 -18.42
#